data_AF-A0A409Y5I6-F1
#
_entry.id   AF-A0A409Y5I6-F1
#
_cell.length_a   1.000
_cell.length_b   1.000
_cell.length_c   1.000
_cell.angle_alpha   90.00
_cell.angle_beta   90.00
_cell.angle_gamma   90.00
#
_symmetry.space_group_name_H-M   'P 1'
#
loop_
_entity.id
_entity.type
_entity.pdbx_description
1 polymer ?
#
loop_
_entity_poly.entity_id
_entity_poly.type
_entity_poly.pdbx_seq_one_letter_code
_entity_poly.pdbx_strand_id
1 'polypeptide(L)'
;MPPKTKKPRKSKVEPPPTPEGFTQITGPRASKYMVPNYLVPATHQALAGYSQCLDEEVFNLSPINQNMEKQVSIKMGETSIRLPCDPLPSLRECLQAHAEVIGVQQHLGLSYKDAAHRLYHAEYAKILAHDQSVKALSTLTGLCLKSIEKVEAELSLALGDGSGRAKSNN
;
A
#
# COMPACT_ATOMS: atom_id res chain seq x y z
N MET A 1 20.65 -27.94 -46.98
CA MET A 1 21.59 -27.51 -45.91
C MET A 1 21.74 -26.00 -45.99
N PRO A 2 21.34 -25.23 -44.97
CA PRO A 2 21.43 -23.77 -45.01
C PRO A 2 22.88 -23.28 -44.84
N PRO A 3 23.27 -22.16 -45.50
CA PRO A 3 24.63 -21.63 -45.43
C PRO A 3 24.91 -20.98 -44.06
N LYS A 4 26.04 -21.35 -43.46
CA LYS A 4 26.51 -20.79 -42.17
C LYS A 4 26.97 -19.35 -42.37
N THR A 5 26.19 -18.38 -41.87
CA THR A 5 26.57 -16.97 -41.81
C THR A 5 27.72 -16.77 -40.82
N LYS A 6 28.90 -16.37 -41.33
CA LYS A 6 30.07 -15.97 -40.53
C LYS A 6 29.73 -14.67 -39.78
N LYS A 7 29.69 -14.73 -38.45
CA LYS A 7 29.52 -13.53 -37.60
C LYS A 7 30.72 -12.58 -37.80
N PRO A 8 30.51 -11.26 -37.98
CA PRO A 8 31.59 -10.30 -38.11
C PRO A 8 32.40 -10.24 -36.82
N ARG A 9 33.73 -10.35 -36.94
CA ARG A 9 34.68 -10.12 -35.85
C ARG A 9 34.56 -8.66 -35.42
N LYS A 10 34.09 -8.42 -34.19
CA LYS A 10 34.15 -7.11 -33.55
C LYS A 10 35.62 -6.69 -33.45
N SER A 11 36.02 -5.70 -34.23
CA SER A 11 37.32 -5.04 -34.10
C SER A 11 37.42 -4.45 -32.70
N LYS A 12 38.48 -4.82 -31.98
CA LYS A 12 38.79 -4.34 -30.63
C LYS A 12 39.21 -2.87 -30.76
N VAL A 13 38.26 -1.95 -30.64
CA VAL A 13 38.55 -0.51 -30.62
C VAL A 13 39.15 -0.22 -29.25
N GLU A 14 40.42 0.17 -29.22
CA GLU A 14 41.07 0.61 -27.98
C GLU A 14 40.41 1.91 -27.50
N PRO A 15 40.08 2.01 -26.21
CA PRO A 15 39.48 3.21 -25.67
C PRO A 15 40.46 4.40 -25.81
N PRO A 16 39.95 5.60 -26.10
CA PRO A 16 40.80 6.78 -26.21
C PRO A 16 41.60 7.00 -24.92
N PRO A 17 42.86 7.49 -25.03
CA PRO A 17 43.70 7.75 -23.87
C PRO A 17 43.04 8.79 -22.96
N THR A 18 43.20 8.58 -21.64
CA THR A 18 42.64 9.47 -20.64
C THR A 18 43.41 10.80 -20.64
N PRO A 19 42.74 11.96 -20.70
CA PRO A 19 43.41 13.26 -20.66
C PRO A 19 44.26 13.45 -19.40
N GLU A 20 45.38 14.15 -19.56
CA GLU A 20 46.28 14.48 -18.45
C GLU A 20 45.54 15.30 -17.38
N GLY A 21 45.70 14.93 -16.10
CA GLY A 21 45.02 15.57 -14.98
C GLY A 21 43.64 15.01 -14.62
N PHE A 22 43.16 13.97 -15.31
CA PHE A 22 41.91 13.27 -15.00
C PHE A 22 42.14 11.80 -14.65
N THR A 23 41.31 11.28 -13.74
CA THR A 23 41.27 9.86 -13.37
C THR A 23 39.85 9.32 -13.63
N GLN A 24 39.75 8.09 -14.14
CA GLN A 24 38.47 7.40 -14.25
C GLN A 24 38.11 6.72 -12.93
N ILE A 25 36.95 7.06 -12.37
CA ILE A 25 36.39 6.46 -11.16
C ILE A 25 35.12 5.67 -11.55
N THR A 26 34.93 4.50 -10.95
CA THR A 26 33.72 3.67 -11.13
C THR A 26 32.65 4.09 -10.11
N GLY A 27 31.48 4.49 -10.59
CA GLY A 27 30.35 4.87 -9.75
C GLY A 27 29.39 3.70 -9.42
N PRO A 28 28.26 3.99 -8.74
CA PRO A 28 27.38 3.00 -8.10
C PRO A 28 26.66 2.03 -9.06
N ARG A 29 26.66 2.29 -10.37
CA ARG A 29 26.02 1.46 -11.41
C ARG A 29 27.01 0.93 -12.44
N ALA A 30 28.27 0.75 -12.03
CA ALA A 30 29.39 0.43 -12.93
C ALA A 30 29.61 1.48 -14.05
N SER A 31 29.03 2.67 -13.92
CA SER A 31 29.30 3.81 -14.80
C SER A 31 30.69 4.38 -14.50
N LYS A 32 31.47 4.67 -15.55
CA LYS A 32 32.79 5.27 -15.41
C LYS A 32 32.68 6.78 -15.57
N TYR A 33 33.21 7.53 -14.61
CA TYR A 33 33.24 8.99 -14.61
C TYR A 33 34.69 9.46 -14.69
N MET A 34 34.95 10.49 -15.50
CA MET A 34 36.23 11.19 -15.47
C MET A 34 36.17 12.31 -14.44
N VAL A 35 37.13 12.32 -13.52
CA VAL A 35 37.20 13.28 -12.43
C VAL A 35 38.59 13.91 -12.41
N PRO A 36 38.71 15.24 -12.31
CA PRO A 36 40.00 15.90 -12.13
C PRO A 36 40.74 15.35 -10.90
N ASN A 37 42.05 15.17 -11.01
CA ASN A 37 42.86 14.53 -9.96
C ASN A 37 42.73 15.18 -8.58
N TYR A 38 42.56 16.51 -8.53
CA TYR A 38 42.39 17.24 -7.27
C TYR A 38 41.02 17.01 -6.59
N LEU A 39 40.01 16.53 -7.32
CA LEU A 39 38.68 16.18 -6.78
C LEU A 39 38.54 14.71 -6.40
N VAL A 40 39.51 13.87 -6.75
CA VAL A 40 39.47 12.43 -6.49
C VAL A 40 39.18 12.12 -5.00
N PRO A 41 39.85 12.76 -4.01
CA PRO A 41 39.58 12.48 -2.60
C PRO A 41 38.14 12.81 -2.19
N ALA A 42 37.61 13.97 -2.60
CA ALA A 42 36.25 14.39 -2.31
C ALA A 42 35.22 13.45 -2.94
N THR A 43 35.49 12.99 -4.16
CA THR A 43 34.60 12.09 -4.90
C THR A 43 34.56 10.70 -4.26
N HIS A 44 35.70 10.19 -3.77
CA HIS A 44 35.73 8.95 -3.00
C HIS A 44 34.93 9.06 -1.70
N GLN A 45 35.05 10.17 -0.98
CA GLN A 45 34.30 10.39 0.25
C GLN A 45 32.79 10.45 -0.01
N ALA A 46 32.37 11.15 -1.07
CA ALA A 46 30.97 11.22 -1.49
C ALA A 46 30.43 9.84 -1.92
N LEU A 47 31.21 9.06 -2.68
CA LEU A 47 30.82 7.70 -3.09
C LEU A 47 30.71 6.75 -1.89
N ALA A 48 31.63 6.86 -0.92
CA ALA A 48 31.57 6.05 0.30
C ALA A 48 30.32 6.37 1.14
N GLY A 49 29.98 7.66 1.29
CA GLY A 49 28.74 8.08 1.95
C GLY A 49 27.49 7.60 1.22
N TYR A 50 27.51 7.65 -0.13
CA TYR A 50 26.40 7.16 -0.94
C TYR A 50 26.21 5.64 -0.83
N SER A 51 27.30 4.85 -0.77
CA SER A 51 27.19 3.40 -0.53
C SER A 51 26.62 3.09 0.86
N GLN A 52 27.00 3.84 1.89
CA GLN A 52 26.44 3.68 3.23
C GLN A 52 24.94 4.03 3.26
N CYS A 53 24.54 5.12 2.60
CA CYS A 53 23.13 5.50 2.52
C CYS A 53 22.30 4.51 1.71
N LEU A 54 22.86 3.94 0.64
CA LEU A 54 22.18 2.88 -0.12
C LEU A 54 22.00 1.61 0.71
N ASP A 55 22.99 1.22 1.51
CA ASP A 55 22.85 0.06 2.38
C ASP A 55 21.75 0.29 3.44
N GLU A 56 21.55 1.53 3.90
CA GLU A 56 20.48 1.89 4.84
C GLU A 56 19.10 2.05 4.17
N GLU A 57 19.01 2.65 2.98
CA GLU A 57 17.74 2.81 2.24
C GLU A 57 17.28 1.50 1.58
N VAL A 58 18.20 0.65 1.12
CA VAL A 58 17.87 -0.68 0.59
C VAL A 58 17.49 -1.63 1.73
N PHE A 59 17.98 -1.41 2.97
CA PHE A 59 17.54 -2.20 4.12
C PHE A 59 16.05 -2.01 4.46
N ASN A 60 15.45 -0.86 4.13
CA ASN A 60 14.02 -0.60 4.37
C ASN A 60 13.09 -0.92 3.20
N LEU A 61 13.64 -1.33 2.04
CA LEU A 61 12.87 -1.91 0.92
C LEU A 61 13.23 -3.38 0.68
N SER A 62 13.94 -4.03 1.60
CA SER A 62 13.86 -5.48 1.78
C SER A 62 12.37 -5.85 1.80
N PRO A 63 11.89 -6.85 1.05
CA PRO A 63 10.50 -7.24 1.09
C PRO A 63 10.16 -7.54 2.55
N ILE A 64 9.35 -6.65 3.15
CA ILE A 64 8.87 -6.78 4.51
C ILE A 64 8.15 -8.12 4.57
N ASN A 65 8.88 -9.09 5.12
CA ASN A 65 8.42 -10.36 5.65
C ASN A 65 7.66 -11.28 4.69
N GLN A 66 8.41 -12.22 4.08
CA GLN A 66 7.91 -13.57 3.76
C GLN A 66 7.47 -14.38 5.02
N ASN A 67 7.31 -13.73 6.17
CA ASN A 67 7.06 -14.36 7.47
C ASN A 67 5.67 -13.99 8.05
N MET A 68 4.77 -13.40 7.26
CA MET A 68 3.39 -13.06 7.67
C MET A 68 2.36 -14.18 7.45
N GLU A 69 2.79 -15.44 7.30
CA GLU A 69 1.88 -16.59 7.27
C GLU A 69 1.31 -16.99 8.65
N LYS A 70 1.44 -16.15 9.68
CA LYS A 70 0.62 -16.31 10.88
C LYS A 70 -0.80 -15.80 10.58
N GLN A 71 -1.55 -16.61 9.84
CA GLN A 71 -2.99 -16.42 9.67
C GLN A 71 -3.62 -16.29 11.05
N VAL A 72 -4.23 -15.14 11.30
CA VAL A 72 -5.02 -14.92 12.50
C VAL A 72 -6.26 -15.82 12.38
N SER A 73 -6.32 -16.84 13.24
CA SER A 73 -7.49 -17.70 13.35
C SER A 73 -8.28 -17.30 14.58
N ILE A 74 -9.55 -16.94 14.36
CA ILE A 74 -10.48 -16.66 15.45
C ILE A 74 -11.30 -17.92 15.67
N LYS A 75 -11.21 -18.49 16.88
CA LYS A 75 -12.08 -19.59 17.29
C LYS A 75 -13.39 -19.03 17.82
N MET A 76 -14.51 -19.43 17.22
CA MET A 76 -15.86 -19.19 17.73
C MET A 76 -16.50 -20.56 18.02
N GLY A 77 -16.48 -20.98 19.29
CA GLY A 77 -16.94 -22.31 19.69
C GLY A 77 -16.09 -23.42 19.08
N GLU A 78 -16.72 -24.34 18.33
CA GLU A 78 -16.05 -25.43 17.61
C GLU A 78 -15.54 -25.01 16.22
N THR A 79 -15.96 -23.85 15.71
CA THR A 79 -15.56 -23.37 14.37
C THR A 79 -14.38 -22.41 14.47
N SER A 80 -13.37 -22.65 13.62
CA SER A 80 -12.22 -21.76 13.46
C SER A 80 -12.34 -21.03 12.12
N ILE A 81 -12.50 -19.71 12.17
CA ILE A 81 -12.53 -18.87 10.96
C ILE A 81 -11.11 -18.34 10.75
N ARG A 82 -10.54 -18.66 9.59
CA ARG A 82 -9.28 -18.08 9.13
C ARG A 82 -9.60 -16.77 8.43
N LEU A 83 -9.16 -15.66 9.01
CA LEU A 83 -9.23 -14.38 8.33
C LEU A 83 -8.11 -14.32 7.29
N PRO A 84 -8.40 -13.93 6.04
CA PRO A 84 -7.35 -13.58 5.11
C PRO A 84 -6.58 -12.41 5.70
N CYS A 85 -5.24 -12.44 5.62
CA CYS A 85 -4.45 -11.27 5.95
C CYS A 85 -4.84 -10.12 5.00
N ASP A 86 -4.90 -8.91 5.54
CA ASP A 86 -5.08 -7.73 4.69
C ASP A 86 -3.95 -7.71 3.64
N PRO A 87 -4.28 -7.40 2.37
CA PRO A 87 -3.26 -7.35 1.33
C PRO A 87 -2.22 -6.32 1.71
N LEU A 88 -0.94 -6.67 1.51
CA LEU A 88 0.15 -5.72 1.68
C LEU A 88 -0.08 -4.53 0.75
N PRO A 89 0.17 -3.29 1.21
CA PRO A 89 0.06 -2.12 0.37
C PRO A 89 1.01 -2.26 -0.82
N SER A 90 0.51 -1.93 -1.99
CA SER A 90 1.30 -1.88 -3.21
C SER A 90 2.39 -0.83 -3.09
N LEU A 91 3.49 -0.99 -3.85
CA LEU A 91 4.56 0.00 -3.90
C LEU A 91 4.03 1.40 -4.25
N ARG A 92 3.02 1.48 -5.12
CA ARG A 92 2.39 2.74 -5.50
C ARG A 92 1.74 3.43 -4.31
N GLU A 93 1.01 2.69 -3.48
CA GLU A 93 0.36 3.21 -2.27
C GLU A 93 1.40 3.65 -1.24
N CYS A 94 2.49 2.89 -1.06
CA CYS A 94 3.60 3.28 -0.20
C CYS A 94 4.26 4.60 -0.66
N LEU A 95 4.53 4.75 -1.96
CA LEU A 95 5.10 5.97 -2.53
C LEU A 95 4.14 7.15 -2.41
N GLN A 96 2.84 6.93 -2.59
CA GLN A 96 1.83 7.96 -2.42
C GLN A 96 1.77 8.43 -0.95
N ALA A 97 1.70 7.50 0.01
CA ALA A 97 1.71 7.83 1.43
C ALA A 97 2.97 8.63 1.81
N HIS A 98 4.14 8.23 1.29
CA HIS A 98 5.38 8.96 1.50
C HIS A 98 5.33 10.39 0.94
N ALA A 99 4.81 10.58 -0.27
CA ALA A 99 4.64 11.90 -0.87
C ALA A 99 3.70 12.80 -0.04
N GLU A 100 2.64 12.24 0.52
CA GLU A 100 1.72 12.95 1.42
C GLU A 100 2.42 13.37 2.72
N VAL A 101 3.22 12.48 3.32
CA VAL A 101 4.01 12.84 4.52
C VAL A 101 4.98 13.97 4.21
N ILE A 102 5.69 13.93 3.07
CA ILE A 102 6.57 15.02 2.64
C ILE A 102 5.77 16.32 2.48
N GLY A 103 4.59 16.26 1.87
CA GLY A 103 3.71 17.43 1.71
C GLY A 103 3.36 18.08 3.05
N VAL A 104 2.93 17.27 4.04
CA VAL A 104 2.64 17.75 5.40
C VAL A 104 3.89 18.29 6.08
N GLN A 105 5.02 17.62 5.92
CA GLN A 105 6.31 18.02 6.48
C GLN A 105 6.72 19.41 5.98
N GLN A 106 6.67 19.63 4.65
CA GLN A 106 7.02 20.89 4.02
C GLN A 106 6.04 22.01 4.38
N HIS A 107 4.74 21.70 4.45
CA HIS A 107 3.72 22.69 4.74
C HIS A 107 3.76 23.19 6.19
N LEU A 108 4.04 22.30 7.15
CA LEU A 108 4.00 22.62 8.57
C LEU A 108 5.38 22.79 9.22
N GLY A 109 6.46 22.49 8.49
CA GLY A 109 7.83 22.52 9.02
C GLY A 109 8.09 21.50 10.13
N LEU A 110 7.40 20.35 10.09
CA LEU A 110 7.50 19.31 11.12
C LEU A 110 8.62 18.31 10.81
N SER A 111 8.96 17.48 11.80
CA SER A 111 9.76 16.28 11.53
C SER A 111 8.95 15.28 10.70
N TYR A 112 9.62 14.46 9.88
CA TYR A 112 8.95 13.40 9.10
C TYR A 112 8.13 12.46 10.01
N LYS A 113 8.66 12.11 11.18
CA LYS A 113 7.99 11.25 12.17
C LYS A 113 6.67 11.88 12.66
N ASP A 114 6.69 13.17 12.99
CA ASP A 114 5.48 13.85 13.48
C ASP A 114 4.46 14.09 12.37
N ALA A 115 4.92 14.40 11.15
CA ALA A 115 4.05 14.52 9.97
C ALA A 115 3.35 13.18 9.67
N ALA A 116 4.10 12.07 9.66
CA ALA A 116 3.55 10.74 9.47
C ALA A 116 2.55 10.36 10.57
N HIS A 117 2.88 10.63 11.83
CA HIS A 117 2.00 10.36 12.96
C HIS A 117 0.69 11.17 12.88
N ARG A 118 0.76 12.44 12.49
CA ARG A 118 -0.44 13.28 12.28
C ARG A 118 -1.31 12.74 11.16
N LEU A 119 -0.72 12.36 10.03
CA LEU A 119 -1.45 11.80 8.90
C LEU A 119 -2.14 10.48 9.29
N TYR A 120 -1.44 9.62 10.03
CA TYR A 120 -2.01 8.40 10.60
C TYR A 120 -3.25 8.69 11.47
N HIS A 121 -3.17 9.64 12.41
CA HIS A 121 -4.32 9.98 13.27
C HIS A 121 -5.48 10.58 12.48
N ALA A 122 -5.19 11.38 11.46
CA ALA A 122 -6.21 11.94 10.59
C ALA A 122 -6.97 10.84 9.82
N GLU A 123 -6.26 9.88 9.22
CA GLU A 123 -6.88 8.74 8.54
C GLU A 123 -7.61 7.81 9.51
N TYR A 124 -7.03 7.52 10.67
CA TYR A 124 -7.66 6.72 11.71
C TYR A 124 -8.99 7.32 12.20
N ALA A 125 -9.04 8.65 12.38
CA ALA A 125 -10.26 9.33 12.75
C ALA A 125 -11.35 9.21 11.68
N LYS A 126 -11.00 9.20 10.38
CA LYS A 126 -11.96 8.98 9.29
C LYS A 126 -12.54 7.56 9.35
N ILE A 127 -11.71 6.55 9.59
CA ILE A 127 -12.16 5.16 9.73
C ILE A 127 -13.12 5.04 10.91
N LEU A 128 -12.78 5.62 12.07
CA LEU A 128 -13.64 5.62 13.25
C LEU A 128 -15.00 6.29 12.97
N ALA A 129 -15.00 7.43 12.28
CA ALA A 129 -16.23 8.13 11.89
C ALA A 129 -17.08 7.27 10.94
N HIS A 130 -16.45 6.56 10.00
CA HIS A 130 -17.13 5.65 9.10
C HIS A 130 -17.78 4.47 9.87
N ASP A 131 -17.04 3.84 10.78
CA ASP A 131 -17.57 2.75 11.61
C ASP A 131 -18.79 3.18 12.44
N GLN A 132 -18.75 4.39 13.01
CA GLN A 132 -19.88 4.96 13.74
C GLN A 132 -21.09 5.18 12.81
N SER A 133 -20.85 5.69 11.59
CA SER A 133 -21.91 5.88 10.61
C SER A 133 -22.56 4.55 10.18
N VAL A 134 -21.77 3.50 9.98
CA VAL A 134 -22.26 2.16 9.63
C VAL A 134 -23.11 1.58 10.76
N LYS A 135 -22.68 1.76 12.03
CA LYS A 135 -23.46 1.34 13.21
C LYS A 135 -24.78 2.10 13.34
N ALA A 136 -24.78 3.40 13.06
CA ALA A 136 -26.01 4.21 13.08
C ALA A 136 -26.99 3.75 11.97
N LEU A 137 -26.48 3.52 10.76
CA LEU A 137 -27.28 3.03 9.63
C LEU A 137 -27.84 1.63 9.88
N SER A 138 -27.06 0.70 10.44
CA SER A 138 -27.55 -0.65 10.76
C SER A 138 -28.67 -0.61 11.82
N THR A 139 -28.54 0.28 12.81
CA THR A 139 -29.58 0.52 13.81
C THR A 139 -30.88 1.03 13.18
N LEU A 140 -30.77 2.03 12.29
CA LEU A 140 -31.91 2.59 11.57
C LEU A 140 -32.59 1.54 10.68
N THR A 141 -31.82 0.78 9.91
CA THR A 141 -32.34 -0.31 9.09
C THR A 141 -33.12 -1.33 9.92
N GLY A 142 -32.60 -1.71 11.09
CA GLY A 142 -33.30 -2.60 12.02
C GLY A 142 -34.63 -2.04 12.52
N LEU A 143 -34.72 -0.73 12.77
CA LEU A 143 -35.98 -0.08 13.15
C LEU A 143 -36.97 -0.03 11.99
N CYS A 144 -36.50 0.27 10.77
CA CYS A 144 -37.33 0.27 9.57
C CYS A 144 -37.92 -1.11 9.30
N LEU A 145 -37.12 -2.17 9.37
CA LEU A 145 -37.60 -3.55 9.19
C LEU A 145 -38.69 -3.90 10.21
N LYS A 146 -38.48 -3.60 11.50
CA LYS A 146 -39.50 -3.81 12.54
C LYS A 146 -40.79 -3.03 12.27
N SER A 147 -40.69 -1.81 11.72
CA SER A 147 -41.88 -1.02 11.37
C SER A 147 -42.65 -1.62 10.19
N ILE A 148 -41.94 -2.18 9.21
CA ILE A 148 -42.54 -2.88 8.07
C ILE A 148 -43.25 -4.15 8.55
N GLU A 149 -42.57 -4.98 9.35
CA GLU A 149 -43.14 -6.20 9.93
C GLU A 149 -44.43 -5.91 10.73
N LYS A 150 -44.46 -4.79 11.48
CA LYS A 150 -45.65 -4.36 12.22
C LYS A 150 -46.81 -4.01 11.28
N VAL A 151 -46.54 -3.25 10.21
CA VAL A 151 -47.57 -2.89 9.23
C VAL A 151 -48.09 -4.12 8.48
N GLU A 152 -47.21 -5.05 8.13
CA GLU A 152 -47.59 -6.33 7.50
C GLU A 152 -48.48 -7.18 8.41
N ALA A 153 -48.18 -7.21 9.71
CA ALA A 153 -49.00 -7.90 10.71
C ALA A 153 -50.39 -7.24 10.85
N GLU A 154 -50.46 -5.91 10.91
CA GLU A 154 -51.72 -5.16 10.98
C GLU A 154 -52.58 -5.36 9.72
N LEU A 155 -51.96 -5.36 8.53
CA LEU A 155 -52.65 -5.66 7.26
C LEU A 155 -53.18 -7.10 7.21
N SER A 156 -52.39 -8.06 7.69
CA SER A 156 -52.80 -9.47 7.73
C SER A 156 -54.01 -9.68 8.64
N LEU A 157 -54.07 -8.99 9.79
CA LEU A 157 -55.23 -9.00 10.68
C LEU A 157 -56.46 -8.36 10.02
N ALA A 158 -56.28 -7.21 9.36
CA ALA A 158 -57.39 -6.50 8.70
C ALA A 158 -58.02 -7.31 7.55
N LEU A 159 -57.22 -8.09 6.81
CA LEU A 159 -57.70 -8.95 5.72
C LEU A 159 -58.27 -10.30 6.20
N GLY A 160 -57.84 -10.79 7.37
CA GLY A 160 -58.25 -12.08 7.94
C GLY A 160 -59.69 -12.14 8.46
N ASP A 161 -60.28 -11.01 8.85
CA ASP A 161 -61.63 -10.96 9.44
C ASP A 161 -62.79 -10.91 8.40
N GLY A 162 -62.47 -10.93 7.10
CA GLY A 162 -63.47 -10.85 6.02
C GLY A 162 -64.21 -12.15 5.66
N SER A 163 -63.78 -13.32 6.15
CA SER A 163 -64.33 -14.63 5.72
C SER A 163 -65.48 -15.17 6.60
N GLY A 164 -65.89 -14.42 7.62
CA GLY A 164 -66.76 -14.91 8.70
C GLY A 164 -68.18 -14.38 8.74
N ARG A 165 -68.90 -14.15 7.62
CA ARG A 165 -70.34 -13.82 7.72
C ARG A 165 -71.19 -14.19 6.50
N ALA A 166 -71.44 -15.49 6.34
CA ALA A 166 -72.66 -15.98 5.69
C ALA A 166 -73.18 -17.20 6.44
N LYS A 167 -73.73 -17.00 7.64
CA LYS A 167 -74.65 -17.98 8.23
C LYS A 167 -75.97 -17.88 7.44
N SER A 168 -76.07 -18.67 6.39
CA SER A 168 -77.33 -18.98 5.72
C SER A 168 -78.15 -19.86 6.67
N ASN A 169 -79.08 -19.24 7.41
CA ASN A 169 -80.16 -19.99 8.05
C ASN A 169 -81.16 -20.37 6.96
N ASN A 170 -81.21 -21.65 6.61
CA ASN A 170 -82.36 -22.31 5.98
C ASN A 170 -82.49 -23.71 6.56
#